data_AF-A0A413ESB1-F1
#
_entry.id   AF-A0A413ESB1-F1
#
_cell.length_a   1.000
_cell.length_b   1.000
_cell.length_c   1.000
_cell.angle_alpha   90.00
_cell.angle_beta   90.00
_cell.angle_gamma   90.00
#
_symmetry.space_group_name_H-M   'P 1'
#
loop_
_entity.id
_entity.type
_entity.pdbx_description
1 polymer ?
#
loop_
_entity_poly.entity_id
_entity_poly.type
_entity_poly.pdbx_seq_one_letter_code
_entity_poly.pdbx_strand_id
1 'polypeptide(L)'
;MNDSNMTGAGLKNAAPQDATNKETKIKTTRSAIGAKAQTILDFLRCCTPYEADSIRVMVGYAAGKGETGTIEATDLLAVNRFLNHGLTKESGTSSETVMGHRQERAQKLMEAVKEFVNIGQLCRVSVALMKISSDFKAVEDARQHLQSQSPNTANRN
;
A
#
# COMPACT_ATOMS: atom_id res chain seq x y z
N MET A 1 -23.43 73.60 5.00
CA MET A 1 -23.59 72.44 4.10
C MET A 1 -22.25 71.73 3.96
N ASN A 2 -21.94 70.79 4.86
CA ASN A 2 -21.81 69.35 4.61
C ASN A 2 -21.13 68.71 5.83
N ASP A 3 -21.88 67.89 6.55
CA ASP A 3 -21.45 66.92 7.57
C ASP A 3 -20.56 65.83 6.90
N SER A 4 -19.75 64.95 7.52
CA SER A 4 -19.68 64.29 8.83
C SER A 4 -18.24 63.71 8.97
N ASN A 5 -17.53 63.85 10.08
CA ASN A 5 -17.41 62.94 11.24
C ASN A 5 -16.82 61.52 10.97
N MET A 6 -15.70 61.18 11.62
CA MET A 6 -15.54 59.93 12.38
C MET A 6 -14.41 60.01 13.44
N THR A 7 -14.83 60.25 14.68
CA THR A 7 -14.45 59.59 15.96
C THR A 7 -12.97 59.38 16.33
N GLY A 8 -12.50 60.19 17.29
CA GLY A 8 -11.71 59.72 18.44
C GLY A 8 -12.55 58.81 19.35
N ALA A 9 -12.11 58.24 20.47
CA ALA A 9 -11.02 58.45 21.42
C ALA A 9 -10.87 57.07 22.14
N GLY A 10 -9.78 56.65 22.77
CA GLY A 10 -8.85 57.34 23.64
C GLY A 10 -8.99 56.78 25.07
N LEU A 11 -7.83 56.38 25.66
CA LEU A 11 -7.50 56.34 27.10
C LEU A 11 -8.00 55.09 27.89
N LYS A 12 -7.29 54.48 28.86
CA LYS A 12 -6.04 54.76 29.59
C LYS A 12 -5.73 53.62 30.61
N ASN A 13 -4.43 53.34 30.78
CA ASN A 13 -3.62 52.90 31.96
C ASN A 13 -4.20 52.02 33.10
N ALA A 14 -3.47 50.94 33.44
CA ALA A 14 -2.87 50.61 34.77
C ALA A 14 -2.60 49.09 34.93
N ALA A 15 -1.42 48.72 35.45
CA ALA A 15 -1.01 47.36 35.85
C ALA A 15 -0.97 47.26 37.40
N PRO A 16 -0.59 46.14 38.06
CA PRO A 16 -0.79 44.69 37.80
C PRO A 16 -1.44 43.98 39.03
N GLN A 17 -2.05 42.79 38.89
CA GLN A 17 -2.29 41.90 40.04
C GLN A 17 -1.96 40.43 39.75
N ASP A 18 -1.37 39.85 40.80
CA ASP A 18 -0.60 38.63 40.93
C ASP A 18 -1.48 37.38 41.03
N ALA A 19 -1.12 36.31 40.30
CA ALA A 19 -1.54 34.93 40.60
C ALA A 19 -0.78 33.93 39.71
N THR A 20 0.27 33.33 40.26
CA THR A 20 0.77 31.95 40.00
C THR A 20 0.19 31.23 38.78
N ASN A 21 0.87 31.34 37.64
CA ASN A 21 0.57 30.53 36.46
C ASN A 21 1.19 29.14 36.65
N LYS A 22 0.43 28.21 37.23
CA LYS A 22 0.78 26.79 37.23
C LYS A 22 0.77 26.31 35.78
N GLU A 23 1.96 25.95 35.34
CA GLU A 23 2.31 25.21 34.14
C GLU A 23 1.27 24.12 33.82
N THR A 24 0.22 24.49 33.08
CA THR A 24 -0.69 23.51 32.51
C THR A 24 -0.02 23.05 31.23
N LYS A 25 0.93 22.13 31.40
CA LYS A 25 1.49 21.31 30.32
C LYS A 25 0.30 20.67 29.63
N ILE A 26 -0.17 21.28 28.54
CA ILE A 26 -1.09 20.67 27.60
C ILE A 26 -0.33 19.45 27.09
N LYS A 27 -0.55 18.30 27.74
CA LYS A 27 -0.26 17.02 27.14
C LYS A 27 -1.12 17.03 25.89
N THR A 28 -0.51 17.32 24.75
CA THR A 28 -1.07 17.03 23.45
C THR A 28 -1.29 15.53 23.43
N THR A 29 -2.46 15.10 23.87
CA THR A 29 -2.92 13.73 23.79
C THR A 29 -2.85 13.38 22.32
N ARG A 30 -1.79 12.68 21.94
CA ARG A 30 -1.57 12.19 20.59
C ARG A 30 -2.83 11.44 20.24
N SER A 31 -3.58 11.93 19.25
CA SER A 31 -4.85 11.36 18.83
C SER A 31 -4.67 9.85 18.69
N ALA A 32 -5.37 9.07 19.52
CA ALA A 32 -5.46 7.63 19.37
C ALA A 32 -6.05 7.39 17.98
N ILE A 33 -5.35 6.64 17.13
CA ILE A 33 -5.86 6.28 15.81
C ILE A 33 -7.22 5.60 16.00
N GLY A 34 -8.25 6.00 15.25
CA GLY A 34 -9.58 5.39 15.39
C GLY A 34 -9.54 3.89 15.03
N ALA A 35 -10.41 3.08 15.62
CA ALA A 35 -10.36 1.60 15.50
C ALA A 35 -10.24 1.10 14.04
N LYS A 36 -11.00 1.70 13.10
CA LYS A 36 -10.90 1.36 11.66
C LYS A 36 -9.52 1.66 11.07
N ALA A 37 -8.93 2.80 11.42
CA ALA A 37 -7.60 3.18 10.97
C ALA A 37 -6.53 2.26 11.58
N GLN A 38 -6.74 1.80 12.82
CA GLN A 38 -5.85 0.83 13.46
C GLN A 38 -5.88 -0.51 12.73
N THR A 39 -7.07 -1.02 12.42
CA THR A 39 -7.23 -2.26 11.63
C THR A 39 -6.56 -2.17 10.26
N ILE A 40 -6.71 -1.05 9.54
CA ILE A 40 -6.03 -0.84 8.25
C ILE A 40 -4.51 -0.83 8.43
N LEU A 41 -4.02 -0.13 9.45
CA LEU A 41 -2.59 -0.04 9.72
C LEU A 41 -2.01 -1.41 10.07
N ASP A 42 -2.72 -2.22 10.85
CA ASP A 42 -2.29 -3.56 11.22
C ASP A 42 -2.29 -4.51 10.02
N PHE A 43 -3.29 -4.42 9.14
CA PHE A 43 -3.27 -5.14 7.85
C PHE A 43 -2.06 -4.75 7.00
N LEU A 44 -1.79 -3.46 6.82
CA LEU A 44 -0.67 -2.97 6.01
C LEU A 44 0.69 -3.37 6.58
N ARG A 45 0.82 -3.44 7.91
CA ARG A 45 2.04 -3.90 8.60
C ARG A 45 2.32 -5.38 8.38
N CYS A 46 1.28 -6.19 8.17
CA CYS A 46 1.42 -7.61 7.87
C CYS A 46 1.73 -7.89 6.39
N CYS A 47 1.57 -6.89 5.50
CA CYS A 47 1.81 -7.05 4.08
C CYS A 47 3.31 -7.00 3.76
N THR A 48 3.76 -7.94 2.94
CA THR A 48 5.04 -7.88 2.24
C THR A 48 5.01 -6.81 1.14
N PRO A 49 6.17 -6.40 0.59
CA PRO A 49 6.18 -5.40 -0.47
C PRO A 49 5.26 -5.76 -1.64
N TYR A 50 4.49 -4.76 -2.09
CA TYR A 50 3.50 -4.82 -3.18
C TYR A 50 2.27 -5.70 -2.91
N GLU A 51 2.17 -6.36 -1.76
CA GLU A 51 1.11 -7.33 -1.47
C GLU A 51 -0.26 -6.67 -1.34
N ALA A 52 -0.38 -5.62 -0.52
CA ALA A 52 -1.65 -4.91 -0.33
C ALA A 52 -2.25 -4.39 -1.64
N ASP A 53 -1.42 -3.85 -2.53
CA ASP A 53 -1.87 -3.34 -3.83
C ASP A 53 -2.28 -4.49 -4.76
N SER A 54 -1.54 -5.59 -4.75
CA SER A 54 -1.89 -6.78 -5.53
C SER A 54 -3.19 -7.44 -5.05
N ILE A 55 -3.43 -7.46 -3.73
CA ILE A 55 -4.69 -7.92 -3.14
C ILE A 55 -5.83 -7.01 -3.61
N ARG A 56 -5.66 -5.68 -3.52
CA ARG A 56 -6.66 -4.71 -4.01
C ARG A 56 -7.03 -4.99 -5.48
N VAL A 57 -6.05 -5.20 -6.35
CA VAL A 57 -6.28 -5.49 -7.77
C VAL A 57 -7.06 -6.80 -7.94
N MET A 58 -6.61 -7.89 -7.29
CA MET A 58 -7.26 -9.20 -7.46
C MET A 58 -8.68 -9.24 -6.91
N VAL A 59 -8.93 -8.60 -5.76
CA VAL A 59 -10.27 -8.48 -5.18
C VAL A 59 -11.16 -7.60 -6.06
N GLY A 60 -10.64 -6.49 -6.59
CA GLY A 60 -11.36 -5.64 -7.54
C GLY A 60 -11.73 -6.39 -8.83
N TYR A 61 -10.79 -7.15 -9.39
CA TYR A 61 -11.02 -8.01 -10.55
C TYR A 61 -12.10 -9.08 -10.27
N ALA A 62 -12.05 -9.71 -9.10
CA ALA A 62 -13.06 -10.68 -8.65
C ALA A 62 -14.47 -10.08 -8.49
N ALA A 63 -14.56 -8.82 -8.06
CA ALA A 63 -15.83 -8.11 -7.88
C ALA A 63 -16.42 -7.58 -9.20
N GLY A 64 -15.60 -7.42 -10.24
CA GLY A 64 -16.04 -7.06 -11.59
C GLY A 64 -17.08 -8.06 -12.13
N LYS A 65 -18.14 -7.53 -12.75
CA LYS A 65 -19.26 -8.32 -13.29
C LYS A 65 -18.84 -9.16 -14.50
N GLY A 66 -18.05 -10.22 -14.32
CA GLY A 66 -17.85 -11.35 -15.24
C GLY A 66 -17.35 -11.06 -16.68
N GLU A 67 -17.29 -9.80 -17.10
CA GLU A 67 -17.16 -9.34 -18.47
C GLU A 67 -16.52 -7.94 -18.47
N THR A 68 -15.35 -7.82 -17.83
CA THR A 68 -14.44 -6.69 -18.01
C THR A 68 -13.08 -7.29 -18.32
N GLY A 69 -12.94 -7.68 -19.57
CA GLY A 69 -11.85 -8.52 -20.08
C GLY A 69 -10.52 -7.79 -20.19
N THR A 70 -10.04 -7.13 -19.14
CA THR A 70 -8.61 -6.82 -18.96
C THR A 70 -8.38 -6.20 -17.59
N ILE A 71 -7.32 -6.61 -16.91
CA ILE A 71 -6.76 -5.83 -15.80
C ILE A 71 -6.09 -4.62 -16.43
N GLU A 72 -6.40 -3.42 -15.92
CA GLU A 72 -5.79 -2.17 -16.37
C GLU A 72 -4.27 -2.24 -16.29
N ALA A 73 -3.56 -1.56 -17.20
CA ALA A 73 -2.11 -1.68 -17.31
C ALA A 73 -1.37 -1.34 -16.00
N THR A 74 -1.86 -0.33 -15.26
CA THR A 74 -1.32 0.05 -13.95
C THR A 74 -1.53 -1.03 -12.89
N ASP A 75 -2.71 -1.63 -12.87
CA ASP A 75 -3.05 -2.72 -11.95
C ASP A 75 -2.25 -3.99 -12.30
N LEU A 76 -2.03 -4.25 -13.59
CA LEU A 76 -1.20 -5.36 -14.04
C LEU A 76 0.27 -5.16 -13.66
N LEU A 77 0.77 -3.93 -13.71
CA LEU A 77 2.12 -3.59 -13.26
C LEU A 77 2.27 -3.82 -11.74
N ALA A 78 1.27 -3.46 -10.94
CA ALA A 78 1.28 -3.71 -9.50
C ALA A 78 1.42 -5.21 -9.18
N VAL A 79 0.64 -6.04 -9.88
CA VAL A 79 0.69 -7.50 -9.74
C VAL A 79 2.06 -8.02 -10.17
N ASN A 80 2.59 -7.57 -11.31
CA ASN A 80 3.92 -7.99 -11.76
C ASN A 80 5.03 -7.60 -10.78
N ARG A 81 4.95 -6.42 -10.15
CA ARG A 81 5.91 -6.01 -9.10
C ARG A 81 5.89 -6.98 -7.92
N PHE A 82 4.71 -7.41 -7.49
CA PHE A 82 4.58 -8.42 -6.44
C PHE A 82 5.12 -9.79 -6.87
N LEU A 83 4.78 -10.25 -8.09
CA LEU A 83 5.22 -11.55 -8.61
C LEU A 83 6.74 -11.61 -8.82
N ASN A 84 7.37 -10.48 -9.17
CA ASN A 84 8.82 -10.39 -9.36
C ASN A 84 9.57 -10.06 -8.06
N HIS A 85 8.87 -9.73 -6.97
CA HIS A 85 9.54 -9.32 -5.74
C HIS A 85 10.33 -10.47 -5.11
N GLY A 86 11.57 -10.18 -4.75
CA GLY A 86 12.52 -11.16 -4.21
C GLY A 86 13.25 -11.99 -5.27
N LEU A 87 12.97 -11.76 -6.55
CA LEU A 87 13.69 -12.42 -7.64
C LEU A 87 15.07 -11.78 -7.83
N THR A 88 16.12 -12.61 -7.81
CA THR A 88 17.51 -12.16 -7.91
C THR A 88 18.27 -12.97 -8.97
N LYS A 89 19.47 -12.51 -9.36
CA LYS A 89 20.31 -13.28 -10.30
C LYS A 89 20.73 -14.63 -9.71
N GLU A 90 20.94 -14.67 -8.41
CA GLU A 90 21.37 -15.84 -7.64
C GLU A 90 20.27 -16.90 -7.54
N SER A 91 19.00 -16.48 -7.64
CA SER A 91 17.85 -17.39 -7.74
C SER A 91 17.86 -18.24 -9.01
N GLY A 92 18.61 -17.83 -10.04
CA GLY A 92 18.69 -18.45 -11.36
C GLY A 92 18.10 -17.57 -12.45
N THR A 93 18.77 -17.53 -13.60
CA THR A 93 18.44 -16.62 -14.71
C THR A 93 17.69 -17.31 -15.84
N SER A 94 17.25 -18.56 -15.68
CA SER A 94 16.46 -19.25 -16.69
C SER A 94 15.01 -18.79 -16.64
N SER A 95 14.33 -18.77 -17.79
CA SER A 95 12.91 -18.39 -17.86
C SER A 95 12.03 -19.34 -17.03
N GLU A 96 12.39 -20.62 -16.95
CA GLU A 96 11.71 -21.61 -16.10
C GLU A 96 11.84 -21.27 -14.61
N THR A 97 13.04 -20.89 -14.16
CA THR A 97 13.27 -20.48 -12.77
C THR A 97 12.50 -19.22 -12.41
N VAL A 98 12.49 -18.22 -13.30
CA VAL A 98 11.72 -16.98 -13.12
C VAL A 98 10.22 -17.26 -13.07
N MET A 99 9.73 -18.12 -13.97
CA MET A 99 8.33 -18.53 -13.99
C MET A 99 7.95 -19.30 -12.72
N GLY A 100 8.80 -20.21 -12.25
CA GLY A 100 8.61 -20.95 -11.01
C GLY A 100 8.47 -20.03 -9.79
N HIS A 101 9.37 -19.04 -9.66
CA HIS A 101 9.26 -18.02 -8.62
C HIS A 101 7.93 -17.25 -8.71
N ARG A 102 7.57 -16.79 -9.92
CA ARG A 102 6.31 -16.07 -10.14
C ARG A 102 5.10 -16.93 -9.79
N GLN A 103 5.13 -18.23 -10.02
CA GLN A 103 4.06 -19.16 -9.62
C GLN A 103 3.98 -19.32 -8.10
N GLU A 104 5.11 -19.45 -7.39
CA GLU A 104 5.13 -19.49 -5.92
C GLU A 104 4.54 -18.19 -5.33
N ARG A 105 4.93 -17.04 -5.88
CA ARG A 105 4.36 -15.74 -5.51
C ARG A 105 2.87 -15.68 -5.80
N ALA A 106 2.42 -16.14 -6.96
CA ALA A 106 1.00 -16.16 -7.31
C ALA A 106 0.18 -17.01 -6.33
N GLN A 107 0.71 -18.16 -5.87
CA GLN A 107 0.07 -18.97 -4.84
C GLN A 107 -0.09 -18.21 -3.52
N LYS A 108 0.97 -17.51 -3.06
CA LYS A 108 0.89 -16.67 -1.84
C LYS A 108 -0.18 -15.58 -1.98
N LEU A 109 -0.28 -14.95 -3.15
CA LEU A 109 -1.32 -13.97 -3.41
C LEU A 109 -2.73 -14.57 -3.40
N MET A 110 -2.91 -15.79 -3.94
CA MET A 110 -4.20 -16.49 -3.85
C MET A 110 -4.60 -16.75 -2.40
N GLU A 111 -3.65 -17.18 -1.55
CA GLU A 111 -3.91 -17.40 -0.12
C GLU A 111 -4.31 -16.12 0.60
N ALA A 112 -3.74 -14.96 0.24
CA ALA A 112 -4.14 -13.69 0.81
C ALA A 112 -5.50 -13.19 0.29
N VAL A 113 -5.80 -13.41 -1.00
CA VAL A 113 -7.06 -12.95 -1.63
C VAL A 113 -8.26 -13.75 -1.15
N LYS A 114 -8.10 -15.04 -0.80
CA LYS A 114 -9.23 -15.91 -0.41
C LYS A 114 -10.04 -15.37 0.76
N GLU A 115 -9.43 -14.60 1.66
CA GLU A 115 -10.09 -14.00 2.84
C GLU A 115 -11.12 -12.92 2.46
N PHE A 116 -11.11 -12.45 1.21
CA PHE A 116 -11.91 -11.31 0.74
C PHE A 116 -12.93 -11.68 -0.35
N VAL A 117 -12.95 -12.93 -0.84
CA VAL A 117 -13.74 -13.33 -2.00
C VAL A 117 -14.46 -14.66 -1.76
N ASN A 118 -15.56 -14.90 -2.48
CA ASN A 118 -16.20 -16.22 -2.47
C ASN A 118 -15.51 -17.21 -3.42
N ILE A 119 -15.87 -18.49 -3.34
CA ILE A 119 -15.22 -19.56 -4.14
C ILE A 119 -15.31 -19.32 -5.65
N GLY A 120 -16.44 -18.83 -6.15
CA GLY A 120 -16.61 -18.55 -7.58
C GLY A 120 -15.73 -17.40 -8.06
N GLN A 121 -15.55 -16.39 -7.22
CA GLN A 121 -14.62 -15.29 -7.45
C GLN A 121 -13.15 -15.75 -7.37
N LEU A 122 -12.82 -16.60 -6.39
CA LEU A 122 -11.48 -17.17 -6.25
C LEU A 122 -11.08 -17.98 -7.48
N CYS A 123 -12.00 -18.75 -8.07
CA CYS A 123 -11.77 -19.45 -9.34
C CYS A 123 -11.46 -18.50 -10.50
N ARG A 124 -12.05 -17.30 -10.54
CA ARG A 124 -11.74 -16.30 -11.57
C ARG A 124 -10.36 -15.69 -11.35
N VAL A 125 -10.01 -15.40 -10.10
CA VAL A 125 -8.70 -14.89 -9.71
C VAL A 125 -7.61 -15.90 -10.04
N SER A 126 -7.83 -17.20 -9.78
CA SER A 126 -6.83 -18.23 -10.05
C SER A 126 -6.48 -18.32 -11.54
N VAL A 127 -7.50 -18.28 -12.42
CA VAL A 127 -7.29 -18.26 -13.88
C VAL A 127 -6.55 -17.00 -14.32
N ALA A 128 -6.91 -15.83 -13.78
CA ALA A 128 -6.23 -14.59 -14.11
C ALA A 128 -4.77 -14.59 -13.65
N LEU A 129 -4.50 -14.97 -12.40
CA LEU A 129 -3.15 -15.06 -11.87
C LEU A 129 -2.30 -16.07 -12.61
N MET A 130 -2.84 -17.23 -12.98
CA MET A 130 -2.10 -18.23 -13.76
C MET A 130 -1.67 -17.69 -15.13
N LYS A 131 -2.54 -16.90 -15.79
CA LYS A 131 -2.20 -16.21 -17.04
C LYS A 131 -1.11 -15.16 -16.83
N ILE A 132 -1.20 -14.35 -15.78
CA ILE A 132 -0.22 -13.27 -15.51
C ILE A 132 1.13 -13.85 -15.07
N SER A 133 1.14 -14.84 -14.19
CA SER A 133 2.38 -15.43 -13.66
C SER A 133 3.18 -16.14 -14.74
N SER A 134 2.48 -16.71 -15.74
CA SER A 134 3.05 -17.50 -16.84
C SER A 134 3.15 -16.73 -18.16
N ASP A 135 2.85 -15.42 -18.15
CA ASP A 135 2.97 -14.59 -19.35
C ASP A 135 4.45 -14.50 -19.76
N PHE A 136 4.74 -14.96 -20.98
CA PHE A 136 6.11 -15.05 -21.49
C PHE A 136 6.81 -13.68 -21.52
N LYS A 137 6.11 -12.61 -21.92
CA LYS A 137 6.70 -11.28 -22.01
C LYS A 137 7.06 -10.76 -20.62
N ALA A 138 6.19 -10.94 -19.64
CA ALA A 138 6.44 -10.53 -18.27
C ALA A 138 7.56 -11.34 -17.60
N VAL A 139 7.67 -12.64 -17.92
CA VAL A 139 8.79 -13.49 -17.47
C VAL A 139 10.12 -13.00 -18.05
N GLU A 140 10.18 -12.75 -19.37
CA GLU A 140 11.39 -12.27 -20.02
C GLU A 140 11.78 -10.86 -19.57
N ASP A 141 10.81 -9.97 -19.39
CA ASP A 141 11.03 -8.64 -18.83
C ASP A 141 11.63 -8.71 -17.41
N ALA A 142 11.06 -9.54 -16.54
CA ALA A 142 11.59 -9.75 -15.20
C ALA A 142 13.03 -10.28 -15.22
N ARG A 143 13.30 -11.23 -16.13
CA ARG A 143 14.63 -11.84 -16.31
C ARG A 143 15.69 -10.83 -16.76
N GLN A 144 15.32 -9.88 -17.61
CA GLN A 144 16.24 -8.83 -18.09
C GLN A 144 16.58 -7.80 -17.00
N HIS A 145 15.69 -7.60 -16.03
CA HIS A 145 15.84 -6.60 -14.96
C HIS A 145 16.32 -7.17 -13.62
N LEU A 146 16.85 -8.40 -13.60
CA LEU A 146 17.34 -9.04 -12.38
C LEU A 146 18.49 -8.26 -11.76
N GLN A 147 18.33 -7.94 -10.48
CA GLN A 147 19.37 -7.34 -9.66
C GLN A 147 20.11 -8.45 -8.90
N SER A 148 21.42 -8.25 -8.70
CA SER A 148 22.19 -9.12 -7.81
C SER A 148 21.78 -8.90 -6.37
N GLN A 149 21.74 -9.97 -5.59
CA GLN A 149 21.47 -9.89 -4.17
C GLN A 149 22.55 -9.04 -3.48
N SER A 150 22.14 -8.01 -2.74
CA SER A 150 23.07 -7.22 -1.94
C SER A 150 23.70 -8.11 -0.86
N PRO A 151 25.03 -8.04 -0.63
CA PRO A 151 25.72 -8.87 0.36
C PRO A 151 25.24 -8.66 1.81
N ASN A 152 24.38 -7.66 2.06
CA ASN A 152 23.89 -7.32 3.40
C ASN A 152 22.68 -8.13 3.91
N THR A 153 22.08 -9.04 3.13
CA THR A 153 20.93 -9.82 3.61
C THR A 153 21.31 -11.02 4.50
N ALA A 154 22.60 -11.35 4.65
CA ALA A 154 23.04 -12.46 5.48
C ALA A 154 23.11 -12.14 7.00
N ASN A 155 22.92 -10.89 7.42
CA ASN A 155 23.23 -10.47 8.80
C ASN A 155 22.07 -9.84 9.58
N ARG A 156 20.83 -10.27 9.32
CA ARG A 156 19.67 -9.94 10.18
C ARG A 156 18.86 -11.20 10.45
N ASN A 157 19.29 -11.96 11.47
CA ASN A 157 18.46 -12.85 12.25
C ASN A 157 18.27 -12.23 13.64
#